data_AF-A0A395LKF7-F1
#
_entry.id   AF-A0A395LKF7-F1
#
_cell.length_a   1.000
_cell.length_b   1.000
_cell.length_c   1.000
_cell.angle_alpha   90.00
_cell.angle_beta   90.00
_cell.angle_gamma   90.00
#
_symmetry.space_group_name_H-M   'P 1'
#
loop_
_entity.id
_entity.type
_entity.pdbx_description
1 polymer ?
#
loop_
_entity_poly.entity_id
_entity_poly.type
_entity_poly.pdbx_seq_one_letter_code
_entity_poly.pdbx_strand_id
1 'polypeptide(L)'
;MSILVARPVMKLALAGMGSHRCEWAAAMRAEFDMAEEAGEGLSFALGCLATAWRELPWHPEGRLALSRYICAIGLILPTAALLLAGWWCGYPWVEPPYADGIARVASMPRGLATTLYAGNAFALPGLTALLLLRIAGLILVAWFVVDADWDRAGAIQRAGAAATITLTLFSAVALPDLTCVVLPLLAVGVELVSIPLLQRWHEGGDIAEA
;
A
#
# COMPACT_ATOMS: atom_id res chain seq x y z
N MET A 1 -13.76 25.96 16.84
CA MET A 1 -13.21 25.22 15.67
C MET A 1 -12.12 24.22 16.06
N SER A 2 -11.29 24.45 17.08
CA SER A 2 -10.20 23.52 17.45
C SER A 2 -10.69 22.15 17.96
N ILE A 3 -11.81 22.09 18.68
CA ILE A 3 -12.35 20.84 19.27
C ILE A 3 -12.69 19.76 18.24
N LEU A 4 -13.23 20.15 17.07
CA LEU A 4 -13.54 19.21 15.98
C LEU A 4 -12.27 18.53 15.42
N VAL A 5 -11.11 19.16 15.59
CA VAL A 5 -9.80 18.64 15.20
C VAL A 5 -9.07 17.99 16.38
N ALA A 6 -9.25 18.51 17.60
CA ALA A 6 -8.58 17.99 18.80
C ALA A 6 -9.04 16.56 19.14
N ARG A 7 -10.33 16.26 19.02
CA ARG A 7 -10.88 14.92 19.28
C ARG A 7 -10.34 13.82 18.35
N PRO A 8 -10.31 13.99 17.01
CA PRO A 8 -9.71 12.99 16.14
C PRO A 8 -8.19 12.86 16.35
N VAL A 9 -7.48 13.97 16.62
CA VAL A 9 -6.05 13.94 16.97
C VAL A 9 -5.80 13.14 18.26
N MET A 10 -6.64 13.35 19.28
CA MET A 10 -6.55 12.58 20.54
C MET A 10 -6.87 11.11 20.32
N LYS A 11 -7.91 10.77 19.52
CA LYS A 11 -8.17 9.37 19.15
C LYS A 11 -6.97 8.71 18.45
N LEU A 12 -6.29 9.45 17.58
CA LEU A 12 -5.08 8.98 16.90
C LEU A 12 -3.92 8.75 17.90
N ALA A 13 -3.75 9.66 18.87
CA ALA A 13 -2.75 9.52 19.93
C ALA A 13 -3.00 8.26 20.77
N LEU A 14 -4.25 8.05 21.20
CA LEU A 14 -4.65 6.88 21.98
C LEU A 14 -4.48 5.57 21.20
N ALA A 15 -4.76 5.55 19.89
CA ALA A 15 -4.55 4.39 19.04
C ALA A 15 -3.06 4.02 18.89
N GLY A 16 -2.15 4.98 19.09
CA GLY A 16 -0.71 4.74 19.12
C GLY A 16 -0.19 4.17 20.43
N MET A 17 -1.01 4.15 21.49
CA MET A 17 -0.64 3.65 22.80
C MET A 17 -1.11 2.20 22.90
N GLY A 18 -0.21 1.27 22.59
CA GLY A 18 -0.49 -0.18 22.60
C GLY A 18 -0.99 -0.70 23.95
N SER A 19 -1.24 -2.01 24.00
CA SER A 19 -1.90 -2.70 25.13
C SER A 19 -1.24 -2.41 26.50
N HIS A 20 0.09 -2.23 26.53
CA HIS A 20 0.87 -2.00 27.75
C HIS A 20 0.61 -0.66 28.47
N ARG A 21 -0.03 0.31 27.82
CA ARG A 21 -0.25 1.67 28.37
C ARG A 21 -1.71 2.08 28.43
N CYS A 22 -2.59 1.10 28.60
CA CYS A 22 -4.01 1.35 28.87
C CYS A 22 -4.22 2.36 30.01
N GLU A 23 -3.41 2.32 31.07
CA GLU A 23 -3.48 3.27 32.19
C GLU A 23 -3.07 4.69 31.77
N TRP A 24 -2.01 4.83 30.97
CA TRP A 24 -1.58 6.12 30.46
C TRP A 24 -2.56 6.69 29.42
N ALA A 25 -3.20 5.81 28.64
CA ALA A 25 -4.28 6.17 27.71
C ALA A 25 -5.52 6.66 28.43
N ALA A 26 -5.88 6.01 29.55
CA ALA A 26 -6.95 6.48 30.43
C ALA A 26 -6.61 7.85 31.04
N ALA A 27 -5.38 8.04 31.51
CA ALA A 27 -4.90 9.31 32.06
C ALA A 27 -4.91 10.45 31.02
N MET A 28 -4.35 10.22 29.83
CA MET A 28 -4.39 11.20 28.73
C MET A 28 -5.80 11.61 28.35
N ARG A 29 -6.76 10.67 28.38
CA ARG A 29 -8.15 10.95 28.04
C ARG A 29 -8.82 11.80 29.11
N ALA A 30 -8.57 11.52 30.39
CA ALA A 30 -9.07 12.33 31.50
C ALA A 30 -8.46 13.75 31.50
N GLU A 31 -7.17 13.88 31.21
CA GLU A 31 -6.50 15.19 31.10
C GLU A 31 -6.95 15.98 29.86
N PHE A 32 -7.29 15.29 28.76
CA PHE A 32 -7.85 15.93 27.57
C PHE A 32 -9.21 16.59 27.84
N ASP A 33 -10.08 15.95 28.61
CA ASP A 33 -11.39 16.53 28.95
C ASP A 33 -11.21 17.85 29.71
N MET A 34 -10.25 17.93 30.63
CA MET A 34 -9.91 19.19 31.31
C MET A 34 -9.25 20.23 30.40
N ALA A 35 -8.38 19.80 29.47
CA ALA A 35 -7.77 20.70 28.49
C ALA A 35 -8.80 21.23 27.46
N GLU A 36 -9.84 20.44 27.14
CA GLU A 36 -10.97 20.85 26.30
C GLU A 36 -11.76 21.98 26.97
N GLU A 37 -12.06 21.85 28.28
CA GLU A 37 -12.73 22.87 29.08
C GLU A 37 -11.92 24.17 29.20
N ALA A 38 -10.59 24.06 29.28
CA ALA A 38 -9.68 25.21 29.32
C ALA A 38 -9.43 25.87 27.94
N GLY A 39 -9.95 25.30 26.85
CA GLY A 39 -9.73 25.80 25.49
C GLY A 39 -8.37 25.42 24.86
N GLU A 40 -7.56 24.60 25.55
CA GLU A 40 -6.22 24.16 25.13
C GLU A 40 -6.21 22.72 24.55
N GLY A 41 -7.37 22.12 24.30
CA GLY A 41 -7.47 20.72 23.89
C GLY A 41 -6.64 20.35 22.65
N LEU A 42 -6.45 21.27 21.69
CA LEU A 42 -5.70 20.97 20.46
C LEU A 42 -4.17 20.93 20.67
N SER A 43 -3.61 21.86 21.46
CA SER A 43 -2.18 21.81 21.81
C SER A 43 -1.87 20.59 22.67
N PHE A 44 -2.76 20.25 23.61
CA PHE A 44 -2.65 19.04 24.42
C PHE A 44 -2.69 17.78 23.55
N ALA A 45 -3.70 17.65 22.67
CA ALA A 45 -3.83 16.51 21.77
C ALA A 45 -2.62 16.33 20.84
N LEU A 46 -2.03 17.42 20.33
CA LEU A 46 -0.80 17.37 19.54
C LEU A 46 0.41 16.92 20.36
N GLY A 47 0.52 17.38 21.61
CA GLY A 47 1.55 16.93 22.54
C GLY A 47 1.46 15.43 22.81
N CYS A 48 0.26 14.94 23.13
CA CYS A 48 -0.03 13.52 23.33
C CYS A 48 0.24 12.69 22.08
N LEU A 49 -0.11 13.20 20.90
CA LEU A 49 0.17 12.51 19.63
C LEU A 49 1.68 12.40 19.39
N ALA A 50 2.42 13.49 19.60
CA ALA A 50 3.87 13.52 19.40
C ALA A 50 4.62 12.60 20.37
N THR A 51 4.18 12.50 21.63
CA THR A 51 4.75 11.57 22.60
C THR A 51 4.40 10.12 22.26
N ALA A 52 3.14 9.81 21.96
CA ALA A 52 2.71 8.48 21.55
C ALA A 52 3.47 8.00 20.30
N TRP A 53 3.64 8.86 19.29
CA TRP A 53 4.38 8.53 18.06
C TRP A 53 5.88 8.38 18.28
N ARG A 54 6.47 9.13 19.23
CA ARG A 54 7.87 8.95 19.61
C ARG A 54 8.14 7.63 20.30
N GLU A 55 7.17 7.10 21.05
CA GLU A 55 7.28 5.83 21.75
C GLU A 55 7.00 4.62 20.86
N LEU A 56 6.17 4.75 19.82
CA LEU A 56 5.85 3.71 18.84
C LEU A 56 7.05 2.87 18.34
N PRO A 57 8.21 3.44 17.94
CA PRO A 57 9.35 2.66 17.45
C PRO A 57 10.13 1.90 18.53
N TRP A 58 9.88 2.17 19.82
CA TRP A 58 10.59 1.51 20.92
C TRP A 58 9.94 0.19 21.35
N HIS A 59 8.73 -0.08 20.90
CA HIS A 59 7.97 -1.29 21.27
C HIS A 59 7.75 -2.21 20.06
N PRO A 60 7.70 -3.54 20.26
CA PRO A 60 7.53 -4.50 19.17
C PRO A 60 6.21 -4.33 18.41
N GLU A 61 5.08 -4.21 19.12
CA GLU A 61 3.75 -3.96 18.54
C GLU A 61 3.75 -2.68 17.66
N GLY A 62 4.30 -1.59 18.20
CA GLY A 62 4.37 -0.29 17.50
C GLY A 62 5.28 -0.32 16.27
N ARG A 63 6.42 -1.00 16.34
CA ARG A 63 7.30 -1.21 15.19
C ARG A 63 6.62 -2.02 14.08
N LEU A 64 5.88 -3.07 14.45
CA LEU A 64 5.16 -3.88 13.48
C LEU A 64 4.04 -3.06 12.82
N ALA A 65 3.24 -2.33 13.60
CA ALA A 65 2.22 -1.44 13.07
C ALA A 65 2.81 -0.40 12.11
N LEU A 66 3.88 0.29 12.52
CA LEU A 66 4.56 1.28 11.68
C LEU A 66 5.09 0.66 10.38
N SER A 67 5.68 -0.54 10.45
CA SER A 67 6.20 -1.23 9.26
C SER A 67 5.10 -1.63 8.28
N ARG A 68 3.92 -2.05 8.77
CA ARG A 68 2.75 -2.35 7.94
C ARG A 68 2.25 -1.11 7.21
N TYR A 69 2.11 0.01 7.92
CA TYR A 69 1.71 1.28 7.31
C TYR A 69 2.76 1.81 6.32
N ILE A 70 4.04 1.76 6.67
CA ILE A 70 5.14 2.16 5.76
C ILE A 70 5.15 1.27 4.52
N CYS A 71 4.96 -0.04 4.66
CA CYS A 71 4.90 -0.94 3.50
C CYS A 71 3.66 -0.67 2.63
N ALA A 72 2.48 -0.51 3.24
CA ALA A 72 1.26 -0.22 2.49
C ALA A 72 1.34 1.11 1.73
N ILE A 73 1.75 2.19 2.41
CA ILE A 73 1.79 3.55 1.84
C ILE A 73 3.04 3.79 0.99
N GLY A 74 4.18 3.24 1.39
CA GLY A 74 5.47 3.48 0.74
C GLY A 74 5.78 2.52 -0.41
N LEU A 75 5.12 1.37 -0.48
CA LEU A 75 5.48 0.32 -1.44
C LEU A 75 4.27 -0.18 -2.25
N ILE A 76 3.23 -0.67 -1.57
CA ILE A 76 2.09 -1.35 -2.24
C ILE A 76 1.20 -0.34 -2.99
N LEU A 77 0.74 0.72 -2.31
CA LEU A 77 -0.11 1.75 -2.92
C LEU A 77 0.59 2.53 -4.05
N PRO A 78 1.87 2.94 -3.93
CA PRO A 78 2.60 3.57 -5.04
C PRO A 78 2.71 2.65 -6.26
N THR A 79 2.89 1.35 -6.05
CA THR A 79 2.92 0.37 -7.14
C THR A 79 1.56 0.28 -7.85
N ALA A 80 0.46 0.26 -7.09
CA ALA A 80 -0.89 0.31 -7.65
C ALA A 80 -1.14 1.61 -8.44
N ALA A 81 -0.73 2.74 -7.89
CA ALA A 81 -0.86 4.05 -8.54
C ALA A 81 -0.07 4.12 -9.84
N LEU A 82 1.16 3.57 -9.86
CA LEU A 82 2.00 3.54 -11.05
C LEU A 82 1.38 2.67 -12.17
N LEU A 83 0.84 1.50 -11.83
CA LEU A 83 0.12 0.65 -12.79
C LEU A 83 -1.16 1.32 -13.31
N LEU A 84 -1.90 2.00 -12.43
CA LEU A 84 -3.12 2.74 -12.80
C LEU A 84 -2.82 3.92 -13.71
N ALA A 85 -1.76 4.68 -13.43
CA ALA A 85 -1.28 5.76 -14.29
C ALA A 85 -0.83 5.21 -15.65
N GLY A 86 -0.11 4.08 -15.66
CA GLY A 86 0.26 3.38 -16.89
C GLY A 86 -0.97 3.04 -17.72
N TRP A 87 -1.97 2.38 -17.11
CA TRP A 87 -3.24 2.04 -17.77
C TRP A 87 -3.92 3.27 -18.35
N TRP A 88 -4.01 4.35 -17.58
CA TRP A 88 -4.59 5.62 -18.04
C TRP A 88 -3.86 6.21 -19.25
N CYS A 89 -2.55 6.02 -19.33
CA CYS A 89 -1.71 6.44 -20.45
C CYS A 89 -1.72 5.48 -21.66
N GLY A 90 -2.55 4.42 -21.64
CA GLY A 90 -2.73 3.49 -22.76
C GLY A 90 -1.90 2.20 -22.69
N TYR A 91 -1.27 1.92 -21.55
CA TYR A 91 -0.69 0.61 -21.30
C TYR A 91 -1.80 -0.47 -21.20
N PRO A 92 -1.61 -1.71 -21.70
CA PRO A 92 -0.40 -2.26 -22.35
C PRO A 92 -0.29 -2.12 -23.88
N TRP A 93 -1.16 -1.36 -24.55
CA TRP A 93 -1.24 -1.32 -26.04
C TRP A 93 -0.58 -0.10 -26.69
N VAL A 94 0.01 0.77 -25.87
CA VAL A 94 0.88 1.86 -26.27
C VAL A 94 2.28 1.49 -25.88
N GLU A 95 3.23 1.69 -26.78
CA GLU A 95 4.64 1.45 -26.49
C GLU A 95 5.00 2.24 -25.23
N PRO A 96 5.45 1.53 -24.17
CA PRO A 96 5.60 2.17 -22.89
C PRO A 96 6.64 3.29 -22.99
N PRO A 97 6.42 4.44 -22.32
CA PRO A 97 7.35 5.57 -22.36
C PRO A 97 8.76 5.25 -21.85
N TYR A 98 8.96 4.06 -21.26
CA TYR A 98 10.21 3.56 -20.69
C TYR A 98 11.01 2.61 -21.61
N ALA A 99 10.60 2.39 -22.87
CA ALA A 99 11.39 1.60 -23.84
C ALA A 99 12.84 2.14 -24.01
N ASP A 100 13.02 3.47 -23.84
CA ASP A 100 14.33 4.14 -23.87
C ASP A 100 14.95 4.38 -22.47
N GLY A 101 14.39 3.80 -21.40
CA GLY A 101 14.93 3.85 -20.05
C GLY A 101 14.01 4.41 -18.95
N ILE A 102 14.34 4.09 -17.70
CA ILE A 102 13.56 4.36 -16.47
C ILE A 102 13.37 5.87 -16.21
N ALA A 103 14.28 6.73 -16.72
CA ALA A 103 14.20 8.18 -16.57
C ALA A 103 12.97 8.81 -17.27
N ARG A 104 12.41 8.14 -18.28
CA ARG A 104 11.21 8.61 -18.99
C ARG A 104 9.89 8.24 -18.32
N VAL A 105 9.91 7.49 -17.21
CA VAL A 105 8.72 7.21 -16.39
C VAL A 105 8.02 8.49 -15.92
N ALA A 106 8.78 9.58 -15.75
CA ALA A 106 8.24 10.89 -15.36
C ALA A 106 7.87 11.82 -16.55
N SER A 107 8.19 11.43 -17.79
CA SER A 107 7.94 12.24 -18.98
C SER A 107 6.75 11.70 -19.77
N MET A 108 5.76 12.55 -20.02
CA MET A 108 4.63 12.23 -20.89
C MET A 108 5.12 11.80 -22.28
N PRO A 109 4.60 10.70 -22.88
CA PRO A 109 5.08 10.22 -24.17
C PRO A 109 4.91 11.30 -25.25
N ARG A 110 5.97 11.60 -26.02
CA ARG A 110 5.95 12.59 -27.12
C ARG A 110 5.50 12.03 -28.48
N GLY A 111 4.95 10.81 -28.48
CA GLY A 111 4.33 10.16 -29.63
C GLY A 111 3.79 8.81 -29.18
N LEU A 112 2.51 8.53 -29.47
CA LEU A 112 1.93 7.22 -29.21
C LEU A 112 2.20 6.32 -30.41
N ALA A 113 3.29 5.55 -30.37
CA ALA A 113 3.41 4.37 -31.21
C ALA A 113 2.49 3.29 -30.60
N THR A 114 1.41 2.97 -31.30
CA THR A 114 0.49 1.93 -30.87
C THR A 114 1.06 0.57 -31.22
N THR A 115 1.14 -0.35 -30.26
CA THR A 115 1.48 -1.76 -30.52
C THR A 115 0.27 -2.55 -31.04
N LEU A 116 -0.87 -1.87 -31.20
CA LEU A 116 -2.13 -2.42 -31.69
C LEU A 116 -2.12 -2.63 -33.21
N TYR A 117 -2.43 -3.86 -33.63
CA TYR A 117 -2.71 -4.23 -35.01
C TYR A 117 -3.88 -5.23 -35.06
N ALA A 118 -4.43 -5.48 -36.26
CA ALA A 118 -5.62 -6.33 -36.40
C ALA A 118 -5.47 -7.74 -35.78
N GLY A 119 -4.25 -8.27 -35.72
CA GLY A 119 -3.97 -9.60 -35.18
C GLY A 119 -3.92 -9.70 -33.66
N ASN A 120 -3.76 -8.58 -32.91
CA ASN A 120 -3.72 -8.60 -31.44
C ASN A 120 -4.89 -7.87 -30.77
N ALA A 121 -5.74 -7.20 -31.53
CA ALA A 121 -6.90 -6.46 -31.02
C ALA A 121 -7.84 -7.33 -30.15
N PHE A 122 -7.98 -8.62 -30.47
CA PHE A 122 -8.78 -9.56 -29.69
C PHE A 122 -8.25 -9.79 -28.25
N ALA A 123 -6.94 -9.70 -28.04
CA ALA A 123 -6.32 -9.97 -26.75
C ALA A 123 -6.39 -8.78 -25.79
N LEU A 124 -6.58 -7.55 -26.32
CA LEU A 124 -6.52 -6.33 -25.51
C LEU A 124 -7.53 -6.26 -24.36
N PRO A 125 -8.83 -6.60 -24.55
CA PRO A 125 -9.78 -6.55 -23.44
C PRO A 125 -9.38 -7.49 -22.29
N GLY A 126 -8.86 -8.67 -22.62
CA GLY A 126 -8.40 -9.66 -21.65
C GLY A 126 -7.18 -9.17 -20.86
N LEU A 127 -6.17 -8.65 -21.56
CA LEU A 127 -4.97 -8.08 -20.92
C LEU A 127 -5.34 -6.88 -20.02
N THR A 128 -6.26 -6.03 -20.48
CA THR A 128 -6.76 -4.88 -19.71
C THR A 128 -7.48 -5.35 -18.45
N ALA A 129 -8.35 -6.35 -18.56
CA ALA A 129 -9.07 -6.92 -17.41
C ALA A 129 -8.11 -7.52 -16.39
N LEU A 130 -7.09 -8.26 -16.83
CA LEU A 130 -6.06 -8.83 -15.95
C LEU A 130 -5.23 -7.75 -15.24
N LEU A 131 -4.89 -6.66 -15.93
CA LEU A 131 -4.20 -5.52 -15.32
C LEU A 131 -5.07 -4.81 -14.27
N LEU A 132 -6.33 -4.53 -14.58
CA LEU A 132 -7.25 -3.89 -13.64
C LEU A 132 -7.50 -4.78 -12.42
N LEU A 133 -7.65 -6.10 -12.62
CA LEU A 133 -7.72 -7.08 -11.54
C LEU A 133 -6.46 -7.02 -10.67
N ARG A 134 -5.28 -6.87 -11.28
CA ARG A 134 -4.02 -6.74 -10.56
C ARG A 134 -3.95 -5.47 -9.71
N ILE A 135 -4.38 -4.33 -10.26
CA ILE A 135 -4.45 -3.03 -9.56
C ILE A 135 -5.41 -3.13 -8.37
N ALA A 136 -6.60 -3.69 -8.58
CA ALA A 136 -7.57 -3.91 -7.51
C ALA A 136 -7.01 -4.84 -6.42
N GLY A 137 -6.30 -5.90 -6.82
CA GLY A 137 -5.61 -6.81 -5.91
C GLY A 137 -4.59 -6.09 -5.02
N LEU A 138 -3.75 -5.22 -5.58
CA LEU A 138 -2.77 -4.42 -4.81
C LEU A 138 -3.45 -3.56 -3.74
N ILE A 139 -4.55 -2.90 -4.08
CA ILE A 139 -5.30 -2.04 -3.14
C ILE A 139 -5.88 -2.88 -2.00
N LEU A 140 -6.46 -4.04 -2.32
CA LEU A 140 -7.00 -4.97 -1.32
C LEU A 140 -5.90 -5.55 -0.43
N VAL A 141 -4.75 -5.91 -1.00
CA VAL A 141 -3.59 -6.37 -0.23
C VAL A 141 -3.11 -5.29 0.73
N ALA A 142 -2.98 -4.03 0.28
CA ALA A 142 -2.61 -2.91 1.15
C ALA A 142 -3.59 -2.77 2.32
N TRP A 143 -4.90 -2.91 2.06
CA TRP A 143 -5.92 -2.89 3.10
C TRP A 143 -5.74 -4.01 4.11
N PHE A 144 -5.62 -5.27 3.67
CA PHE A 144 -5.49 -6.42 4.57
C PHE A 144 -4.16 -6.43 5.33
N VAL A 145 -3.07 -5.94 4.74
CA VAL A 145 -1.79 -5.75 5.44
C VAL A 145 -1.93 -4.68 6.54
N VAL A 146 -2.67 -3.61 6.29
CA VAL A 146 -2.99 -2.61 7.31
C VAL A 146 -3.93 -3.16 8.39
N ASP A 147 -4.77 -4.14 8.10
CA ASP A 147 -5.67 -4.78 9.06
C ASP A 147 -5.06 -6.00 9.78
N ALA A 148 -3.86 -6.44 9.38
CA ALA A 148 -3.20 -7.67 9.86
C ALA A 148 -3.98 -8.96 9.57
N ASP A 149 -4.87 -8.93 8.58
CA ASP A 149 -5.52 -10.15 8.08
C ASP A 149 -4.59 -10.83 7.05
N TRP A 150 -3.61 -11.58 7.57
CA TRP A 150 -2.57 -12.22 6.77
C TRP A 150 -3.11 -13.34 5.86
N ASP A 151 -4.17 -14.03 6.28
CA ASP A 151 -4.81 -15.08 5.50
C ASP A 151 -5.45 -14.49 4.24
N ARG A 152 -6.19 -13.38 4.38
CA ARG A 152 -6.76 -12.68 3.23
C ARG A 152 -5.69 -11.99 2.40
N ALA A 153 -4.70 -11.35 3.01
CA ALA A 153 -3.60 -10.74 2.29
C ALA A 153 -2.87 -11.77 1.41
N GLY A 154 -2.55 -12.94 1.95
CA GLY A 154 -1.92 -14.04 1.20
C GLY A 154 -2.82 -14.65 0.14
N ALA A 155 -4.13 -14.74 0.35
CA ALA A 155 -5.08 -15.20 -0.66
C ALA A 155 -5.14 -14.24 -1.86
N ILE A 156 -5.29 -12.93 -1.62
CA ILE A 156 -5.33 -11.92 -2.68
C ILE A 156 -3.96 -11.80 -3.37
N GLN A 157 -2.86 -11.91 -2.63
CA GLN A 157 -1.52 -11.94 -3.22
C GLN A 157 -1.36 -13.10 -4.20
N ARG A 158 -1.79 -14.32 -3.83
CA ARG A 158 -1.75 -15.48 -4.73
C ARG A 158 -2.61 -15.27 -5.98
N ALA A 159 -3.80 -14.69 -5.82
CA ALA A 159 -4.66 -14.33 -6.96
C ALA A 159 -3.98 -13.28 -7.86
N GLY A 160 -3.34 -12.27 -7.28
CA GLY A 160 -2.57 -11.24 -8.00
C GLY A 160 -1.36 -11.81 -8.74
N ALA A 161 -0.64 -12.77 -8.14
CA ALA A 161 0.45 -13.49 -8.79
C ALA A 161 -0.05 -14.30 -9.99
N ALA A 162 -1.15 -15.06 -9.82
CA ALA A 162 -1.77 -15.80 -10.91
C ALA A 162 -2.24 -14.88 -12.06
N ALA A 163 -2.85 -13.74 -11.73
CA ALA A 163 -3.23 -12.73 -12.72
C ALA A 163 -2.01 -12.18 -13.48
N THR A 164 -0.89 -11.94 -12.79
CA THR A 164 0.35 -11.43 -13.41
C THR A 164 1.03 -12.47 -14.30
N ILE A 165 1.06 -13.73 -13.88
CA ILE A 165 1.56 -14.85 -14.70
C ILE A 165 0.71 -15.00 -15.96
N THR A 166 -0.62 -14.95 -15.82
CA THR A 166 -1.54 -15.03 -16.95
C THR A 166 -1.34 -13.85 -17.89
N LEU A 167 -1.23 -12.63 -17.36
CA LEU A 167 -0.92 -11.43 -18.12
C LEU A 167 0.39 -11.60 -18.89
N THR A 168 1.43 -12.15 -18.27
CA THR A 168 2.74 -12.41 -18.87
C THR A 168 2.65 -13.39 -20.04
N LEU A 169 1.98 -14.52 -19.83
CA LEU A 169 1.81 -15.56 -20.86
C LEU A 169 0.99 -15.05 -22.06
N PHE A 170 -0.14 -14.37 -21.81
CA PHE A 170 -0.95 -13.82 -22.88
C PHE A 170 -0.23 -12.69 -23.63
N SER A 171 0.52 -11.85 -22.92
CA SER A 171 1.32 -10.80 -23.57
C SER A 171 2.41 -11.39 -24.45
N ALA A 172 3.09 -12.46 -24.02
CA ALA A 172 4.12 -13.13 -24.81
C ALA A 172 3.61 -13.70 -26.15
N VAL A 173 2.32 -14.08 -26.20
CA VAL A 173 1.68 -14.59 -27.42
C VAL A 173 1.13 -13.45 -28.28
N ALA A 174 0.53 -12.44 -27.65
CA ALA A 174 -0.21 -11.38 -28.35
C ALA A 174 0.63 -10.17 -28.75
N LEU A 175 1.77 -9.95 -28.10
CA LEU A 175 2.63 -8.78 -28.29
C LEU A 175 4.05 -9.22 -28.67
N PRO A 176 4.68 -8.56 -29.65
CA PRO A 176 6.07 -8.84 -30.02
C PRO A 176 7.07 -8.33 -28.97
N ASP A 177 6.66 -7.38 -28.13
CA ASP A 177 7.46 -6.81 -27.05
C ASP A 177 6.84 -7.12 -25.68
N LEU A 178 7.68 -7.61 -24.77
CA LEU A 178 7.34 -7.97 -23.39
C LEU A 178 7.64 -6.85 -22.39
N THR A 179 8.09 -5.69 -22.84
CA THR A 179 8.38 -4.54 -21.98
C THR A 179 7.14 -4.14 -21.16
N CYS A 180 5.93 -4.42 -21.66
CA CYS A 180 4.72 -4.17 -20.91
C CYS A 180 4.68 -4.94 -19.57
N VAL A 181 4.99 -6.23 -19.54
CA VAL A 181 4.83 -7.07 -18.34
C VAL A 181 5.88 -6.85 -17.26
N VAL A 182 6.94 -6.10 -17.55
CA VAL A 182 8.04 -5.82 -16.61
C VAL A 182 7.52 -5.20 -15.32
N LEU A 183 6.66 -4.17 -15.42
CA LEU A 183 6.20 -3.44 -14.25
C LEU A 183 5.26 -4.28 -13.35
N PRO A 184 4.26 -5.01 -13.89
CA PRO A 184 3.49 -5.99 -13.12
C PRO A 184 4.36 -7.10 -12.48
N LEU A 185 5.40 -7.57 -13.17
CA LEU A 185 6.31 -8.59 -12.63
C LEU A 185 7.13 -8.05 -11.45
N LEU A 186 7.66 -6.84 -11.56
CA LEU A 186 8.34 -6.17 -10.44
C LEU A 186 7.41 -6.00 -9.25
N ALA A 187 6.15 -5.60 -9.49
CA ALA A 187 5.13 -5.46 -8.44
C ALA A 187 4.91 -6.78 -7.68
N VAL A 188 4.78 -7.91 -8.39
CA VAL A 188 4.67 -9.23 -7.76
C VAL A 188 5.93 -9.59 -6.98
N GLY A 189 7.12 -9.35 -7.53
CA GLY A 189 8.38 -9.64 -6.84
C GLY A 189 8.49 -8.88 -5.52
N VAL A 190 8.12 -7.61 -5.52
CA VAL A 190 8.09 -6.75 -4.32
C VAL A 190 7.13 -7.29 -3.27
N GLU A 191 5.89 -7.66 -3.65
CA GLU A 191 4.92 -8.25 -2.72
C GLU A 191 5.37 -9.60 -2.15
N LEU A 192 5.93 -10.48 -2.98
CA LEU A 192 6.41 -11.81 -2.59
C LEU A 192 7.54 -11.75 -1.56
N VAL A 193 8.27 -10.62 -1.49
CA VAL A 193 9.30 -10.39 -0.49
C VAL A 193 8.72 -9.68 0.73
N SER A 194 7.95 -8.62 0.54
CA SER A 194 7.54 -7.74 1.64
C SER A 194 6.52 -8.39 2.58
N ILE A 195 5.50 -9.08 2.05
CA ILE A 195 4.40 -9.62 2.84
C ILE A 195 4.85 -10.80 3.72
N PRO A 196 5.59 -11.81 3.20
CA PRO A 196 6.07 -12.91 4.05
C PRO A 196 7.09 -12.45 5.09
N LEU A 197 7.88 -11.41 4.79
CA LEU A 197 8.82 -10.84 5.75
C LEU A 197 8.08 -10.14 6.90
N LEU A 198 7.02 -9.38 6.60
CA LEU A 198 6.16 -8.78 7.61
C LEU A 198 5.40 -9.83 8.43
N GLN A 199 4.88 -10.87 7.77
CA GLN A 199 4.18 -11.97 8.45
C GLN A 199 5.10 -12.73 9.41
N ARG A 200 6.31 -13.10 8.96
CA ARG A 200 7.31 -13.75 9.84
C ARG A 200 7.70 -12.88 11.02
N TRP A 201 7.77 -11.57 10.81
CA TRP A 201 8.08 -10.66 11.90
C TRP A 201 6.92 -10.51 12.89
N HIS A 202 5.67 -10.60 12.43
CA HIS A 202 4.51 -10.71 13.29
C HIS A 202 4.52 -12.00 14.12
N GLU A 203 4.69 -13.16 13.47
CA GLU A 203 4.73 -14.47 14.14
C GLU A 203 5.89 -14.57 15.15
N GLY A 204 7.05 -13.99 14.84
CA GLY A 204 8.19 -13.92 15.76
C GLY A 204 7.99 -12.96 16.94
N GLY A 205 7.09 -11.98 16.80
CA GLY A 205 6.66 -11.09 17.90
C GLY A 205 5.75 -11.82 18.87
N ASP A 206 4.77 -12.56 18.36
CA ASP A 206 3.83 -13.35 19.18
C ASP A 206 4.57 -14.44 20.00
N ILE A 207 5.62 -15.05 19.45
CA ILE A 207 6.46 -16.02 20.18
C ILE A 207 7.30 -15.36 21.29
N ALA A 208 7.65 -14.08 21.15
CA ALA A 208 8.42 -13.35 22.18
C ALA A 208 7.55 -12.80 23.31
N GLU A 209 6.23 -12.68 23.10
CA GLU A 209 5.24 -12.23 24.08
C GLU A 209 4.51 -13.37 24.81
N ALA A 210 4.61 -14.62 24.32
CA ALA A 210 4.08 -15.84 24.94
C ALA A 210 5.05 -16.50 25.93
#